data_AF-A0A2V2UPB1-F1
#
_entry.id   AF-A0A2V2UPB1-F1
#
_cell.length_a   1.000
_cell.length_b   1.000
_cell.length_c   1.000
_cell.angle_alpha   90.00
_cell.angle_beta   90.00
_cell.angle_gamma   90.00
#
_symmetry.space_group_name_H-M   'P 1'
#
loop_
_entity.id
_entity.type
_entity.pdbx_description
1 polymer ?
#
loop_
_entity_poly.entity_id
_entity_poly.type
_entity_poly.pdbx_seq_one_letter_code
_entity_poly.pdbx_strand_id
1 'polypeptide(L)'
;MILVESWLLAMFNLFFCSLQPLALGIFDKDVDDELAESTPSLYPALAREHMFFSWSYILKWLCDGVLDGLALFFVIFYTVAKWDELYPYRSASLEDYGTLFFMMVLLLLNLRIAAVMTCYTAISVSVIAFGFIAIPTLMMVYSAVPHILGSNWGVNIAMELMGTNKFWMLMFFSVGVFVVYGMAVNTYIALFWPWANGGAAMRAAWRSPYRLEYKQRMKQRG
;
A
#
# COMPACT_ATOMS: atom_id res chain seq x y z
N MET A 1 -23.00 -15.19 -7.28
CA MET A 1 -22.58 -14.86 -5.90
C MET A 1 -21.32 -14.04 -6.02
N ILE A 2 -21.30 -12.81 -5.49
CA ILE A 2 -20.17 -11.88 -5.60
C ILE A 2 -19.57 -11.76 -4.19
N LEU A 3 -18.23 -11.76 -4.07
CA LEU A 3 -17.53 -11.69 -2.79
C LEU A 3 -17.68 -10.33 -2.11
N VAL A 4 -17.64 -9.25 -2.89
CA VAL A 4 -17.72 -7.87 -2.39
C VAL A 4 -18.88 -7.15 -3.07
N GLU A 5 -19.58 -6.31 -2.33
CA GLU A 5 -20.71 -5.56 -2.85
C GLU A 5 -20.26 -4.51 -3.88
N SER A 6 -21.05 -4.34 -4.94
CA SER A 6 -20.67 -3.58 -6.14
C SER A 6 -20.40 -2.10 -5.87
N TRP A 7 -21.16 -1.47 -4.98
CA TRP A 7 -20.99 -0.07 -4.63
C TRP A 7 -19.71 0.13 -3.84
N LEU A 8 -19.46 -0.76 -2.89
CA LEU A 8 -18.23 -0.73 -2.11
C LEU A 8 -16.99 -0.90 -3.00
N LEU A 9 -17.06 -1.82 -3.97
CA LEU A 9 -16.01 -2.00 -4.98
C LEU A 9 -15.84 -0.77 -5.88
N ALA A 10 -16.92 -0.07 -6.25
CA ALA A 10 -16.85 1.13 -7.06
C ALA A 10 -16.22 2.32 -6.29
N MET A 11 -16.63 2.55 -5.04
CA MET A 11 -16.04 3.55 -4.15
C MET A 11 -14.56 3.29 -3.92
N PHE A 12 -14.19 2.01 -3.79
CA PHE A 12 -12.80 1.60 -3.68
C PHE A 12 -11.96 2.00 -4.89
N ASN A 13 -12.43 1.65 -6.08
CA ASN A 13 -11.72 1.95 -7.31
C ASN A 13 -11.55 3.47 -7.51
N LEU A 14 -12.57 4.26 -7.11
CA LEU A 14 -12.58 5.71 -7.26
C LEU A 14 -11.69 6.44 -6.24
N PHE A 15 -11.69 6.04 -4.97
CA PHE A 15 -10.97 6.78 -3.92
C PHE A 15 -9.60 6.20 -3.58
N PHE A 16 -9.41 4.89 -3.71
CA PHE A 16 -8.18 4.24 -3.26
C PHE A 16 -7.33 3.71 -4.42
N CYS A 17 -7.92 3.20 -5.50
CA CYS A 17 -7.13 2.78 -6.66
C CYS A 17 -6.74 3.92 -7.61
N SER A 18 -7.51 5.01 -7.66
CA SER A 18 -7.19 6.12 -8.57
C SER A 18 -6.68 7.35 -7.82
N LEU A 19 -7.42 7.86 -6.82
CA LEU A 19 -7.04 9.10 -6.14
C LEU A 19 -5.73 8.97 -5.36
N GLN A 20 -5.51 7.89 -4.60
CA GLN A 20 -4.29 7.73 -3.81
C GLN A 20 -3.04 7.60 -4.70
N PRO A 21 -2.98 6.72 -5.73
CA PRO A 21 -1.84 6.66 -6.64
C PRO A 21 -1.66 7.95 -7.45
N LEU A 22 -2.73 8.64 -7.82
CA LEU A 22 -2.66 9.92 -8.53
C LEU A 22 -2.08 11.02 -7.64
N ALA A 23 -2.54 11.12 -6.39
CA ALA A 23 -2.03 12.10 -5.43
C ALA A 23 -0.56 11.84 -5.12
N LEU A 24 -0.17 10.58 -4.94
CA LEU A 24 1.23 10.21 -4.79
C LEU A 24 2.01 10.51 -6.08
N GLY A 25 1.51 10.17 -7.26
CA GLY A 25 2.20 10.48 -8.53
C GLY A 25 2.42 11.97 -8.78
N ILE A 26 1.55 12.86 -8.29
CA ILE A 26 1.67 14.32 -8.44
C ILE A 26 2.54 14.95 -7.35
N PHE A 27 2.41 14.48 -6.11
CA PHE A 27 3.00 15.13 -4.93
C PHE A 27 4.20 14.38 -4.33
N ASP A 28 4.49 13.16 -4.80
CA ASP A 28 5.69 12.44 -4.41
C ASP A 28 6.91 13.09 -5.05
N LYS A 29 7.86 13.45 -4.20
CA LYS A 29 9.14 14.02 -4.61
C LYS A 29 10.18 12.93 -4.42
N ASP A 30 10.75 12.45 -5.52
CA ASP A 30 11.83 11.46 -5.47
C ASP A 30 13.07 11.98 -4.73
N VAL A 31 13.30 13.30 -4.78
CA VAL A 31 14.49 13.95 -4.26
C VAL A 31 14.12 15.31 -3.65
N ASP A 32 14.76 15.64 -2.51
CA ASP A 32 14.63 16.96 -1.90
C ASP A 32 15.23 18.04 -2.81
N ASP A 33 14.58 19.21 -2.88
CA ASP A 33 14.88 20.23 -3.90
C ASP A 33 16.36 20.68 -3.83
N GLU A 34 16.92 20.75 -2.60
CA GLU A 34 18.33 21.07 -2.37
C GLU A 34 19.31 20.06 -2.98
N LEU A 35 18.96 18.77 -2.98
CA LEU A 35 19.85 17.72 -3.50
C LEU A 35 19.83 17.70 -5.03
N ALA A 36 18.65 17.87 -5.62
CA ALA A 36 18.47 17.96 -7.07
C ALA A 36 19.33 19.10 -7.66
N GLU A 37 19.39 20.25 -6.98
CA GLU A 37 20.21 21.38 -7.38
C GLU A 37 21.72 21.13 -7.18
N SER A 38 22.08 20.41 -6.10
CA SER A 38 23.49 20.15 -5.76
C SER A 38 24.22 19.13 -6.65
N THR A 39 23.48 18.21 -7.27
CA THR A 39 24.04 17.11 -8.03
C THR A 39 23.38 16.98 -9.40
N PRO A 40 23.62 17.92 -10.33
CA PRO A 40 23.02 17.88 -11.68
C PRO A 40 23.44 16.63 -12.46
N SER A 41 24.54 15.97 -12.08
CA SER A 41 25.00 14.70 -12.65
C SER A 41 24.07 13.50 -12.36
N LEU A 42 23.15 13.62 -11.39
CA LEU A 42 22.15 12.58 -11.12
C LEU A 42 21.02 12.61 -12.16
N TYR A 43 20.71 13.79 -12.71
CA TYR A 43 19.62 14.00 -13.65
C TYR A 43 19.69 13.15 -14.93
N PRO A 44 20.84 12.99 -15.62
CA PRO A 44 20.93 12.16 -16.82
C PRO A 44 20.75 10.66 -16.56
N ALA A 45 21.11 10.20 -15.35
CA ALA A 45 20.85 8.83 -14.92
C ALA A 45 19.34 8.66 -14.67
N LEU A 46 18.74 9.54 -13.87
CA LEU A 46 17.29 9.54 -13.62
C LEU A 46 16.44 9.67 -14.89
N ALA A 47 16.85 10.53 -15.82
CA ALA A 47 16.11 10.84 -17.06
C ALA A 47 16.12 9.71 -18.09
N ARG A 48 16.98 8.70 -17.93
CA ARG A 48 16.97 7.56 -18.84
C ARG A 48 15.82 6.63 -18.44
N GLU A 49 14.69 6.71 -19.14
CA GLU A 49 13.41 6.01 -18.93
C GLU A 49 13.53 4.54 -18.44
N HIS A 50 14.56 3.82 -18.87
CA HIS A 50 14.77 2.40 -18.58
C HIS A 50 14.96 2.02 -17.09
N MET A 51 15.25 2.95 -16.18
CA MET A 51 15.49 2.60 -14.76
C MET A 51 14.22 2.56 -13.90
N PHE A 52 13.23 3.40 -14.19
CA PHE A 52 11.96 3.42 -13.45
C PHE A 52 10.84 2.72 -14.22
N PHE A 53 10.85 2.79 -15.55
CA PHE A 53 9.80 2.26 -16.40
C PHE A 53 10.35 1.12 -17.29
N SER A 54 10.73 0.01 -16.66
CA SER A 54 11.08 -1.22 -17.37
C SER A 54 9.92 -2.22 -17.31
N TRP A 55 9.69 -2.94 -18.42
CA TRP A 55 8.64 -3.97 -18.48
C TRP A 55 8.83 -5.07 -17.42
N SER A 56 10.08 -5.45 -17.14
CA SER A 56 10.42 -6.41 -16.09
C SER A 56 10.01 -5.95 -14.70
N TYR A 57 10.14 -4.65 -14.41
CA TYR A 57 9.72 -4.08 -13.13
C TYR A 57 8.19 -4.05 -13.01
N ILE A 58 7.49 -3.64 -14.06
CA ILE A 58 6.01 -3.67 -14.10
C ILE A 58 5.51 -5.10 -13.89
N LEU A 59 6.08 -6.09 -14.58
CA LEU A 59 5.70 -7.48 -14.44
C LEU A 59 5.96 -8.02 -13.04
N LYS A 60 7.09 -7.64 -12.41
CA LYS A 60 7.38 -7.98 -11.02
C LYS A 60 6.27 -7.48 -10.08
N TRP A 61 5.90 -6.20 -10.15
CA TRP A 61 4.84 -5.65 -9.29
C TRP A 61 3.49 -6.30 -9.54
N LEU A 62 3.20 -6.65 -10.80
CA LEU A 62 1.98 -7.39 -11.14
C LEU A 62 1.98 -8.78 -10.51
N CYS A 63 3.09 -9.53 -10.60
CA CYS A 63 3.24 -10.83 -9.97
C CYS A 63 3.16 -10.73 -8.44
N ASP A 64 3.81 -9.75 -7.83
CA ASP A 64 3.74 -9.50 -6.38
C ASP A 64 2.28 -9.24 -5.94
N GLY A 65 1.52 -8.45 -6.69
CA GLY A 65 0.10 -8.20 -6.40
C GLY A 65 -0.78 -9.46 -6.51
N VAL A 66 -0.55 -10.30 -7.52
CA VAL A 66 -1.26 -11.59 -7.67
C VAL A 66 -0.91 -12.54 -6.52
N LEU A 67 0.37 -12.63 -6.15
CA LEU A 67 0.83 -13.48 -5.05
C LEU A 67 0.26 -13.01 -3.71
N ASP A 68 0.30 -11.71 -3.41
CA ASP A 68 -0.25 -11.15 -2.17
C ASP A 68 -1.76 -11.40 -2.07
N GLY A 69 -2.51 -11.18 -3.17
CA GLY A 69 -3.95 -11.45 -3.21
C GLY A 69 -4.29 -12.94 -3.02
N LEU A 70 -3.56 -13.82 -3.70
CA LEU A 70 -3.75 -15.27 -3.59
C LEU A 70 -3.36 -15.80 -2.21
N ALA A 71 -2.27 -15.30 -1.64
CA ALA A 71 -1.81 -15.70 -0.33
C ALA A 71 -2.79 -15.26 0.78
N LEU A 72 -3.30 -14.02 0.72
CA LEU A 72 -4.35 -13.54 1.64
C LEU A 72 -5.62 -14.39 1.54
N PHE A 73 -6.03 -14.75 0.31
CA PHE A 73 -7.19 -15.62 0.10
C PHE A 73 -7.01 -16.98 0.77
N PHE A 74 -5.85 -17.63 0.60
CA PHE A 74 -5.57 -18.90 1.25
C PHE A 74 -5.47 -18.79 2.77
N VAL A 75 -4.88 -17.69 3.29
CA VAL A 75 -4.84 -17.45 4.74
C VAL A 75 -6.25 -17.42 5.30
N ILE A 76 -7.16 -16.66 4.70
CA ILE A 76 -8.56 -16.58 5.16
C ILE A 76 -9.27 -17.93 5.01
N PHE A 77 -9.09 -18.61 3.87
CA PHE A 77 -9.71 -19.90 3.62
C PHE A 77 -9.30 -20.96 4.65
N TYR A 78 -8.00 -21.07 4.95
CA TYR A 78 -7.54 -22.04 5.93
C TYR A 78 -7.93 -21.61 7.35
N THR A 79 -7.60 -20.38 7.76
CA THR A 79 -7.78 -19.96 9.16
C THR A 79 -9.25 -19.86 9.56
N VAL A 80 -10.06 -19.17 8.75
CA VAL A 80 -11.42 -18.78 9.13
C VAL A 80 -12.49 -19.69 8.51
N ALA A 81 -12.25 -20.23 7.30
CA ALA A 81 -13.27 -21.06 6.65
C ALA A 81 -13.16 -22.56 6.98
N LYS A 82 -11.96 -23.05 7.33
CA LYS A 82 -11.72 -24.49 7.57
C LYS A 82 -11.49 -24.85 9.04
N TRP A 83 -10.67 -24.07 9.76
CA TRP A 83 -10.20 -24.46 11.10
C TRP A 83 -10.98 -23.80 12.25
N ASP A 84 -11.39 -22.54 12.12
CA ASP A 84 -12.06 -21.80 13.18
C ASP A 84 -13.09 -20.82 12.62
N GLU A 85 -14.34 -20.85 13.09
CA GLU A 85 -15.36 -19.92 12.60
C GLU A 85 -15.08 -18.47 13.08
N LEU A 86 -15.37 -17.51 12.20
CA LEU A 86 -15.14 -16.08 12.46
C LEU A 86 -15.91 -15.58 13.69
N TYR A 87 -17.15 -16.04 13.84
CA TYR A 87 -18.02 -15.67 14.95
C TYR A 87 -18.25 -16.86 15.89
N PRO A 88 -18.38 -16.60 17.20
CA PRO A 88 -18.59 -17.67 18.19
C PRO A 88 -20.03 -18.21 18.20
N TYR A 89 -21.00 -17.47 17.66
CA TYR A 89 -22.44 -17.78 17.76
C TYR A 89 -23.11 -18.12 16.42
N ARG A 90 -22.39 -17.98 15.29
CA ARG A 90 -22.95 -18.17 13.95
C ARG A 90 -21.85 -18.47 12.93
N SER A 91 -22.18 -19.29 11.94
CA SER A 91 -21.34 -19.49 10.78
C SER A 91 -21.32 -18.27 9.86
N ALA A 92 -20.11 -17.85 9.50
CA ALA A 92 -19.88 -16.74 8.58
C ALA A 92 -20.38 -17.07 7.17
N SER A 93 -21.05 -16.10 6.56
CA SER A 93 -21.51 -16.14 5.18
C SER A 93 -20.40 -15.75 4.20
N LEU A 94 -20.60 -15.96 2.89
CA LEU A 94 -19.61 -15.59 1.88
C LEU A 94 -19.26 -14.09 1.93
N GLU A 95 -20.23 -13.25 2.29
CA GLU A 95 -20.09 -11.80 2.36
C GLU A 95 -19.14 -11.39 3.49
N ASP A 96 -19.21 -12.06 4.64
CA ASP A 96 -18.29 -11.84 5.77
C ASP A 96 -16.83 -12.09 5.36
N TYR A 97 -16.58 -13.21 4.66
CA TYR A 97 -15.24 -13.54 4.15
C TYR A 97 -14.76 -12.54 3.10
N GLY A 98 -15.67 -12.05 2.25
CA GLY A 98 -15.38 -11.04 1.25
C GLY A 98 -15.02 -9.68 1.87
N THR A 99 -15.78 -9.22 2.86
CA THR A 99 -15.48 -7.99 3.61
C THR A 99 -14.16 -8.11 4.38
N LEU A 100 -13.90 -9.27 4.99
CA LEU A 100 -12.62 -9.56 5.66
C LEU A 100 -11.43 -9.45 4.69
N PHE A 101 -11.52 -10.16 3.56
CA PHE A 101 -10.48 -10.16 2.53
C PHE A 101 -10.22 -8.76 2.02
N PHE A 102 -11.29 -8.03 1.72
CA PHE A 102 -11.20 -6.67 1.24
C PHE A 102 -10.51 -5.75 2.25
N MET A 103 -10.92 -5.76 3.53
CA MET A 103 -10.27 -4.98 4.60
C MET A 103 -8.77 -5.28 4.74
N MET A 104 -8.38 -6.56 4.66
CA MET A 104 -6.97 -6.96 4.75
C MET A 104 -6.15 -6.48 3.56
N VAL A 105 -6.66 -6.65 2.33
CA VAL A 105 -5.99 -6.18 1.12
C VAL A 105 -5.79 -4.67 1.18
N LEU A 106 -6.82 -3.92 1.59
CA LEU A 106 -6.72 -2.47 1.67
C LEU A 106 -5.68 -1.99 2.68
N LEU A 107 -5.66 -2.60 3.87
CA LEU A 107 -4.68 -2.26 4.89
C LEU A 107 -3.27 -2.64 4.44
N LEU A 108 -3.11 -3.81 3.82
CA LEU A 108 -1.84 -4.26 3.25
C LEU A 108 -1.35 -3.26 2.20
N LEU A 109 -2.17 -2.87 1.23
CA LEU A 109 -1.79 -1.92 0.19
C LEU A 109 -1.38 -0.56 0.76
N ASN A 110 -2.12 -0.03 1.74
CA ASN A 110 -1.76 1.23 2.39
C ASN A 110 -0.42 1.16 3.13
N LEU A 111 -0.18 0.07 3.87
CA LEU A 111 1.11 -0.16 4.54
C LEU A 111 2.25 -0.40 3.55
N ARG A 112 2.00 -1.09 2.44
CA ARG A 112 2.99 -1.32 1.37
C ARG A 112 3.42 0.00 0.74
N ILE A 113 2.47 0.87 0.41
CA ILE A 113 2.74 2.20 -0.12
C ILE A 113 3.57 2.99 0.88
N ALA A 114 3.15 3.04 2.16
CA ALA A 114 3.91 3.72 3.21
C ALA A 114 5.34 3.16 3.34
N ALA A 115 5.53 1.85 3.27
CA ALA A 115 6.84 1.20 3.39
C ALA A 115 7.77 1.45 2.18
N VAL A 116 7.22 1.65 0.98
CA VAL A 116 8.00 1.88 -0.25
C VAL A 116 8.41 3.35 -0.39
N MET A 117 7.62 4.27 0.15
CA MET A 117 7.89 5.70 0.12
C MET A 117 9.23 6.06 0.77
N THR A 118 10.01 6.89 0.07
CA THR A 118 11.36 7.28 0.51
C THR A 118 11.41 8.69 1.12
N CYS A 119 10.57 9.60 0.63
CA CYS A 119 10.48 10.98 1.10
C CYS A 119 9.07 11.27 1.61
N TYR A 120 8.95 11.60 2.90
CA TYR A 120 7.67 11.94 3.50
C TYR A 120 7.43 13.45 3.45
N THR A 121 6.68 13.90 2.45
CA THR A 121 6.12 15.26 2.41
C THR A 121 4.83 15.34 3.24
N ALA A 122 4.45 16.52 3.73
CA ALA A 122 3.21 16.68 4.50
C ALA A 122 1.96 16.19 3.73
N ILE A 123 1.95 16.33 2.40
CA ILE A 123 0.87 15.87 1.53
C ILE A 123 0.90 14.34 1.40
N SER A 124 2.07 13.72 1.20
CA SER A 124 2.17 12.26 1.14
C SER A 124 1.68 11.59 2.43
N VAL A 125 2.01 12.17 3.59
CA VAL A 125 1.56 11.70 4.90
C VAL A 125 0.05 11.86 5.04
N SER A 126 -0.53 12.98 4.60
CA SER A 126 -1.97 13.18 4.70
C SER A 126 -2.77 12.23 3.81
N VAL A 127 -2.29 11.91 2.61
CA VAL A 127 -2.91 10.93 1.70
C VAL A 127 -2.87 9.52 2.30
N ILE A 128 -1.73 9.11 2.86
CA ILE A 128 -1.60 7.81 3.52
C ILE A 128 -2.50 7.74 4.76
N ALA A 129 -2.51 8.79 5.59
CA ALA A 129 -3.36 8.88 6.78
C ALA A 129 -4.85 8.85 6.40
N PHE A 130 -5.23 9.53 5.32
CA PHE A 130 -6.57 9.45 4.75
C PHE A 130 -6.90 8.01 4.38
N GLY A 131 -5.96 7.28 3.75
CA GLY A 131 -6.07 5.84 3.50
C GLY A 131 -6.47 5.05 4.76
N PHE A 132 -5.67 5.13 5.82
CA PHE A 132 -5.91 4.40 7.07
C PHE A 132 -7.23 4.73 7.77
N ILE A 133 -7.70 5.97 7.68
CA ILE A 133 -8.93 6.41 8.36
C ILE A 133 -10.15 6.16 7.47
N ALA A 134 -10.06 6.44 6.17
CA ALA A 134 -11.18 6.35 5.24
C ALA A 134 -11.66 4.91 5.05
N ILE A 135 -10.77 3.92 5.08
CA ILE A 135 -11.12 2.50 4.91
C ILE A 135 -12.09 2.00 6.00
N PRO A 136 -11.73 2.02 7.29
CA PRO A 136 -12.60 1.55 8.36
C PRO A 136 -13.83 2.44 8.51
N THR A 137 -13.72 3.76 8.32
CA THR A 137 -14.88 4.66 8.44
C THR A 137 -15.90 4.44 7.35
N LEU A 138 -15.48 4.28 6.08
CA LEU A 138 -16.39 3.98 4.97
C LEU A 138 -17.11 2.64 5.19
N MET A 139 -16.40 1.65 5.69
CA MET A 139 -16.96 0.34 6.02
C MET A 139 -17.97 0.40 7.17
N MET A 140 -17.66 1.15 8.23
CA MET A 140 -18.58 1.35 9.34
C MET A 140 -19.83 2.11 8.90
N VAL A 141 -19.69 3.17 8.10
CA VAL A 141 -20.83 3.93 7.57
C VAL A 141 -21.72 3.05 6.69
N TYR A 142 -21.11 2.25 5.80
CA TYR A 142 -21.83 1.33 4.95
C TYR A 142 -22.58 0.25 5.76
N SER A 143 -21.98 -0.22 6.85
CA SER A 143 -22.58 -1.22 7.73
C SER A 143 -23.66 -0.67 8.66
N ALA A 144 -23.55 0.60 9.07
CA ALA A 144 -24.45 1.26 10.02
C ALA A 144 -25.80 1.66 9.43
N VAL A 145 -25.79 2.12 8.18
CA VAL A 145 -26.97 2.75 7.59
C VAL A 145 -27.65 1.75 6.65
N PRO A 146 -28.87 1.29 6.94
CA PRO A 146 -29.62 0.48 6.01
C PRO A 146 -30.08 1.33 4.80
N HIS A 147 -30.12 0.73 3.61
CA HIS A 147 -30.65 1.31 2.35
C HIS A 147 -29.89 2.50 1.74
N ILE A 148 -28.71 2.89 2.21
CA ILE A 148 -27.99 4.09 1.71
C ILE A 148 -27.70 4.09 0.21
N LEU A 149 -27.73 2.94 -0.44
CA LEU A 149 -27.30 2.78 -1.83
C LEU A 149 -28.11 1.72 -2.60
N GLY A 150 -29.33 1.42 -2.14
CA GLY A 150 -30.25 0.47 -2.79
C GLY A 150 -29.94 -1.02 -2.57
N SER A 151 -28.93 -1.34 -1.75
CA SER A 151 -28.55 -2.71 -1.36
C SER A 151 -28.49 -2.87 0.17
N ASN A 152 -28.87 -4.04 0.67
CA ASN A 152 -28.88 -4.40 2.09
C ASN A 152 -27.88 -5.51 2.45
N TRP A 153 -27.00 -5.88 1.52
CA TRP A 153 -26.19 -7.08 1.66
C TRP A 153 -25.11 -6.91 2.74
N GLY A 154 -24.57 -5.71 2.95
CA GLY A 154 -23.51 -5.47 3.95
C GLY A 154 -23.95 -4.89 5.30
N VAL A 155 -25.25 -4.89 5.62
CA VAL A 155 -25.74 -4.27 6.87
C VAL A 155 -25.25 -5.09 8.07
N ASN A 156 -24.71 -4.41 9.09
CA ASN A 156 -24.09 -4.98 10.30
C ASN A 156 -22.85 -5.87 10.14
N ILE A 157 -22.50 -6.32 8.92
CA ILE A 157 -21.33 -7.19 8.68
C ILE A 157 -20.04 -6.55 9.24
N ALA A 158 -19.70 -5.33 8.82
CA ALA A 158 -18.45 -4.70 9.25
C ALA A 158 -18.42 -4.39 10.76
N MET A 159 -19.56 -4.08 11.36
CA MET A 159 -19.66 -3.88 12.81
C MET A 159 -19.42 -5.18 13.58
N GLU A 160 -20.03 -6.28 13.15
CA GLU A 160 -19.82 -7.59 13.77
C GLU A 160 -18.37 -8.07 13.60
N LEU A 161 -17.79 -7.92 12.40
CA LEU A 161 -16.38 -8.25 12.14
C LEU A 161 -15.43 -7.47 13.03
N MET A 162 -15.52 -6.13 13.03
CA MET A 162 -14.62 -5.28 13.83
C MET A 162 -14.86 -5.42 15.34
N GLY A 163 -16.02 -5.93 15.76
CA GLY A 163 -16.32 -6.26 17.15
C GLY A 163 -15.64 -7.53 17.66
N THR A 164 -15.12 -8.39 16.77
CA THR A 164 -14.44 -9.63 17.18
C THR A 164 -12.93 -9.43 17.38
N ASN A 165 -12.39 -9.97 18.48
CA ASN A 165 -10.94 -9.94 18.72
C ASN A 165 -10.15 -10.76 17.68
N LYS A 166 -10.75 -11.84 17.15
CA LYS A 166 -10.15 -12.71 16.13
C LYS A 166 -9.81 -11.94 14.86
N PHE A 167 -10.70 -11.03 14.44
CA PHE A 167 -10.50 -10.15 13.30
C PHE A 167 -9.20 -9.33 13.41
N TRP A 168 -9.02 -8.64 14.54
CA TRP A 168 -7.85 -7.79 14.76
C TRP A 168 -6.55 -8.58 14.84
N MET A 169 -6.56 -9.74 15.49
CA MET A 169 -5.39 -10.62 15.55
C MET A 169 -5.00 -11.13 14.17
N LEU A 170 -5.98 -11.61 13.39
CA LEU A 170 -5.76 -12.10 12.04
C LEU A 170 -5.23 -10.99 11.15
N MET A 171 -5.81 -9.79 11.23
CA MET A 171 -5.40 -8.63 10.45
C MET A 171 -3.97 -8.20 10.77
N PHE A 172 -3.62 -8.04 12.04
CA PHE A 172 -2.28 -7.61 12.44
C PHE A 172 -1.22 -8.65 12.03
N PHE A 173 -1.49 -9.93 12.23
CA PHE A 173 -0.56 -10.99 11.91
C PHE A 173 -0.38 -11.19 10.41
N SER A 174 -1.48 -11.31 9.65
CA SER A 174 -1.42 -11.55 8.21
C SER A 174 -0.77 -10.37 7.51
N VAL A 175 -1.27 -9.15 7.74
CA VAL A 175 -0.76 -7.95 7.09
C VAL A 175 0.68 -7.67 7.50
N GLY A 176 1.03 -7.85 8.78
CA GLY A 176 2.40 -7.70 9.25
C GLY A 176 3.38 -8.64 8.52
N VAL A 177 3.04 -9.92 8.39
CA VAL A 177 3.87 -10.90 7.69
C VAL A 177 4.02 -10.55 6.20
N PHE A 178 2.94 -10.18 5.52
CA PHE A 178 3.00 -9.85 4.08
C PHE A 178 3.77 -8.55 3.79
N VAL A 179 3.64 -7.53 4.65
CA VAL A 179 4.44 -6.30 4.53
C VAL A 179 5.93 -6.63 4.68
N VAL A 180 6.30 -7.37 5.73
CA VAL A 180 7.69 -7.76 5.98
C VAL A 180 8.23 -8.60 4.84
N TYR A 181 7.46 -9.59 4.36
CA TYR A 181 7.85 -10.45 3.25
C TYR A 181 8.25 -9.62 2.02
N GLY A 182 7.37 -8.75 1.54
CA GLY A 182 7.71 -8.06 0.30
C GLY A 182 8.62 -6.84 0.50
N MET A 183 8.76 -6.29 1.72
CA MET A 183 9.90 -5.43 2.02
C MET A 183 11.21 -6.20 1.92
N ALA A 184 11.28 -7.42 2.47
CA ALA A 184 12.46 -8.28 2.38
C ALA A 184 12.80 -8.59 0.92
N VAL A 185 11.82 -8.98 0.10
CA VAL A 185 12.02 -9.19 -1.35
C VAL A 185 12.54 -7.93 -2.04
N ASN A 186 11.96 -6.76 -1.75
CA ASN A 186 12.38 -5.50 -2.33
C ASN A 186 13.83 -5.13 -1.93
N THR A 187 14.20 -5.33 -0.67
CA THR A 187 15.58 -5.09 -0.20
C THR A 187 16.56 -6.10 -0.76
N TYR A 188 16.18 -7.37 -0.88
CA TYR A 188 16.99 -8.41 -1.50
C TYR A 188 17.32 -8.07 -2.94
N ILE A 189 16.31 -7.69 -3.74
CA ILE A 189 16.52 -7.27 -5.13
C ILE A 189 17.40 -6.02 -5.20
N ALA A 190 17.20 -5.06 -4.30
CA ALA A 190 18.04 -3.85 -4.24
C ALA A 190 19.49 -4.13 -3.85
N LEU A 191 19.75 -5.20 -3.08
CA LEU A 191 21.11 -5.60 -2.68
C LEU A 191 21.90 -6.21 -3.84
N PHE A 192 21.26 -7.10 -4.62
CA PHE A 192 21.94 -7.81 -5.71
C PHE A 192 21.94 -7.04 -7.04
N TRP A 193 20.90 -6.24 -7.30
CA TRP A 193 20.79 -5.41 -8.51
C TRP A 193 20.41 -3.96 -8.18
N PRO A 194 21.33 -3.18 -7.55
CA PRO A 194 21.05 -1.81 -7.14
C PRO A 194 20.77 -0.86 -8.31
N TRP A 195 21.26 -1.17 -9.52
CA TRP A 195 21.02 -0.38 -10.74
C TRP A 195 19.70 -0.73 -11.45
N ALA A 196 19.00 -1.79 -11.04
CA ALA A 196 17.69 -2.14 -11.59
C ALA A 196 16.53 -1.39 -10.91
N ASN A 197 16.80 -0.68 -9.81
CA ASN A 197 15.79 0.03 -9.03
C ASN A 197 16.26 1.44 -8.70
N GLY A 198 15.74 2.46 -9.39
CA GLY A 198 16.24 3.83 -9.31
C GLY A 198 16.24 4.42 -7.90
N GLY A 199 15.31 4.02 -7.03
CA GLY A 199 15.26 4.46 -5.63
C GLY A 199 16.42 3.95 -4.75
N ALA A 200 17.07 2.83 -5.09
CA ALA A 200 18.28 2.38 -4.39
C ALA A 200 19.49 3.23 -4.79
N ALA A 201 19.63 3.54 -6.08
CA ALA A 201 20.66 4.43 -6.60
C ALA A 201 20.54 5.86 -6.03
N MET A 202 19.32 6.39 -5.91
CA MET A 202 19.05 7.69 -5.26
C MET A 202 19.46 7.70 -3.78
N ARG A 203 19.12 6.65 -3.02
CA ARG A 203 19.54 6.51 -1.60
C ARG A 203 21.05 6.35 -1.43
N ALA A 204 21.73 5.75 -2.40
CA ALA A 204 23.19 5.69 -2.43
C ALA A 204 23.79 7.08 -2.73
N ALA A 205 23.20 7.84 -3.65
CA ALA A 205 23.60 9.23 -3.92
C ALA A 205 23.40 10.14 -2.70
N TRP A 206 22.28 10.02 -1.98
CA TRP A 206 22.01 10.76 -0.74
C TRP A 206 23.07 10.53 0.34
N ARG A 207 23.56 9.30 0.46
CA ARG A 207 24.59 8.91 1.44
C ARG A 207 26.01 9.28 1.01
N SER A 208 26.20 9.76 -0.21
CA SER A 208 27.54 10.10 -0.71
C SER A 208 28.07 11.42 -0.11
N PRO A 209 29.37 11.50 0.24
CA PRO A 209 29.97 12.69 0.85
C PRO A 209 30.03 13.91 -0.09
N TYR A 210 29.81 13.71 -1.40
CA TYR A 210 29.80 14.76 -2.42
C TYR A 210 28.74 15.86 -2.18
N ARG A 211 27.68 15.57 -1.40
CA ARG A 211 26.68 16.57 -0.97
C ARG A 211 27.30 17.73 -0.18
N LEU A 212 28.23 17.43 0.73
CA LEU A 212 28.83 18.43 1.61
C LEU A 212 29.82 19.32 0.85
N GLU A 213 30.57 18.74 -0.08
CA GLU A 213 31.51 19.48 -0.93
C GLU A 213 30.81 20.51 -1.81
N TYR A 214 29.66 20.18 -2.40
CA TYR A 214 28.89 21.14 -3.19
C TYR A 214 28.36 22.30 -2.34
N LYS A 215 27.75 22.02 -1.17
CA LYS A 215 27.30 23.08 -0.25
C LYS A 215 28.44 24.01 0.16
N GLN A 216 29.64 23.47 0.35
CA GLN A 216 30.84 24.26 0.65
C GLN A 216 31.29 25.12 -0.55
N ARG A 217 31.27 24.59 -1.79
CA ARG A 217 31.63 25.36 -3.00
C ARG A 217 30.63 26.48 -3.33
N MET A 218 29.34 26.26 -3.11
CA MET A 218 28.32 27.30 -3.30
C MET A 218 28.43 28.40 -2.25
N LYS A 219 28.71 28.03 -1.00
CA LYS A 219 28.96 28.99 0.09
C LYS A 219 30.25 29.81 -0.10
N GLN A 220 31.19 29.34 -0.93
CA GLN A 220 32.39 30.09 -1.32
C GLN A 220 32.19 31.00 -2.54
N ARG A 221 31.06 30.87 -3.26
CA ARG A 221 30.75 31.63 -4.48
C ARG A 221 29.71 32.74 -4.29
N GLY A 222 29.01 32.77 -3.16
CA GLY A 222 28.11 33.85 -2.75
C GLY A 222 28.69 34.63 -1.59
#